data_AF-A0A957UEE7-F1
#
_entry.id   AF-A0A957UEE7-F1
#
_cell.length_a   1.000
_cell.length_b   1.000
_cell.length_c   1.000
_cell.angle_alpha   90.00
_cell.angle_beta   90.00
_cell.angle_gamma   90.00
#
_symmetry.space_group_name_H-M   'P 1'
#
loop_
_entity.id
_entity.type
_entity.pdbx_description
1 polymer ?
#
loop_
_entity_poly.entity_id
_entity_poly.type
_entity_poly.pdbx_seq_one_letter_code
_entity_poly.pdbx_strand_id
1 'polypeptide(L)'
;MIAAWTLSAAAVISGVVYIWTTYAGTQTQRYLFKPLTTGLILLVVLTLPDPVSALYRGLVAAGIIFSLAGDVFLMLPGNTFVWGLVSFLVAHLFYIGAYVSRGGFRFHWFVLLPFVLYGAVLLYLLWPHIGEFRIPVIFYAVVLVAMG
;
A
#
# COMPACT_ATOMS: atom_id res chain seq x y z
N MET A 1 19.86 -5.73 -14.40
CA MET A 1 18.85 -6.80 -14.56
C MET A 1 18.92 -7.86 -13.47
N ILE A 2 20.05 -8.57 -13.30
CA ILE A 2 20.20 -9.62 -12.28
C ILE A 2 19.85 -9.13 -10.86
N ALA A 3 20.32 -7.94 -10.48
CA ALA A 3 20.02 -7.33 -9.18
C ALA A 3 18.51 -7.07 -8.94
N ALA A 4 17.74 -6.74 -9.97
CA ALA A 4 16.30 -6.51 -9.83
C ALA A 4 15.54 -7.82 -9.63
N TRP A 5 15.97 -8.90 -10.29
CA TRP A 5 15.40 -10.23 -10.11
C TRP A 5 15.69 -10.80 -8.72
N THR A 6 16.92 -10.62 -8.22
CA THR A 6 17.28 -11.07 -6.87
C THR A 6 16.53 -10.29 -5.80
N LEU A 7 16.41 -8.96 -5.94
CA LEU A 7 15.63 -8.12 -5.02
C LEU A 7 14.14 -8.49 -5.06
N SER A 8 13.58 -8.77 -6.25
CA SER A 8 12.19 -9.20 -6.38
C SER A 8 11.94 -10.56 -5.72
N ALA A 9 12.85 -11.53 -5.94
CA ALA A 9 12.79 -12.82 -5.26
C ALA A 9 12.91 -12.67 -3.74
N ALA A 10 13.82 -11.83 -3.26
CA ALA A 10 13.97 -11.52 -1.84
C ALA A 10 12.70 -10.85 -1.27
N ALA A 11 12.06 -9.95 -2.00
CA ALA A 11 10.82 -9.30 -1.59
C ALA A 11 9.68 -10.33 -1.44
N VAL A 12 9.55 -11.26 -2.40
CA VAL A 12 8.56 -12.34 -2.33
C VAL A 12 8.83 -13.25 -1.14
N ILE A 13 10.07 -13.69 -0.95
CA ILE A 13 10.46 -14.55 0.19
C ILE A 13 10.17 -13.84 1.51
N SER A 14 10.59 -12.58 1.65
CA SER A 14 10.32 -11.76 2.83
C SER A 14 8.82 -11.61 3.09
N GLY A 15 8.01 -11.39 2.05
CA GLY A 15 6.56 -11.31 2.17
C GLY A 15 5.93 -12.61 2.66
N VAL A 16 6.38 -13.75 2.15
CA VAL A 16 5.92 -15.08 2.62
C VAL A 16 6.30 -15.30 4.09
N VAL A 17 7.52 -14.95 4.48
CA VAL A 17 7.96 -15.03 5.88
C VAL A 17 7.14 -14.09 6.77
N TYR A 18 6.82 -12.88 6.29
CA TYR A 18 5.95 -11.96 7.02
C TYR A 18 4.55 -12.54 7.25
N ILE A 19 3.94 -13.17 6.23
CA ILE A 19 2.64 -13.82 6.37
C ILE A 19 2.74 -14.94 7.42
N TRP A 20 3.75 -15.80 7.32
CA TRP A 20 3.95 -16.88 8.28
C TRP A 20 4.16 -16.38 9.72
N THR A 21 4.98 -15.33 9.90
CA THR A 21 5.23 -14.71 11.22
C THR A 21 4.00 -14.02 11.79
N THR A 22 3.03 -13.63 10.97
CA THR A 22 1.75 -13.08 11.45
C THR A 22 0.89 -14.15 12.13
N TYR A 23 1.01 -15.42 11.74
CA TYR A 23 0.28 -16.53 12.35
C TYR A 23 1.05 -17.25 13.46
N ALA A 24 2.38 -17.38 13.33
CA ALA A 24 3.21 -18.22 14.19
C ALA A 24 4.46 -17.53 14.77
N GLY A 25 4.69 -16.26 14.46
CA GLY A 25 5.91 -15.53 14.82
C GLY A 25 5.75 -14.57 16.00
N THR A 26 6.87 -13.95 16.40
CA THR A 26 6.91 -12.94 17.46
C THR A 26 6.61 -11.54 16.93
N GLN A 27 6.20 -10.62 17.82
CA GLN A 27 5.96 -9.21 17.44
C GLN A 27 7.20 -8.57 16.80
N THR A 28 8.40 -8.85 17.32
CA THR A 28 9.66 -8.35 16.75
C THR A 28 9.86 -8.79 15.29
N GLN A 29 9.52 -10.04 14.96
CA GLN A 29 9.62 -10.53 13.58
C GLN A 29 8.64 -9.79 12.65
N ARG A 30 7.42 -9.51 13.11
CA ARG A 30 6.44 -8.73 12.32
C ARG A 30 6.93 -7.30 12.06
N TYR A 31 7.52 -6.67 13.06
CA TYR A 31 8.11 -5.32 12.96
C TYR A 31 9.34 -5.26 12.05
N LEU A 32 10.02 -6.39 11.85
CA LEU A 32 11.17 -6.45 10.95
C LEU A 32 10.75 -6.76 9.51
N PHE A 33 10.00 -7.85 9.30
CA PHE A 33 9.75 -8.38 7.97
C PHE A 33 8.77 -7.54 7.14
N LYS A 34 7.84 -6.82 7.76
CA LYS A 34 6.90 -5.97 7.00
C LYS A 34 7.58 -4.72 6.43
N PRO A 35 8.31 -3.90 7.22
CA PRO A 35 9.10 -2.80 6.66
C PRO A 35 10.16 -3.26 5.66
N LEU A 36 10.79 -4.41 5.93
CA LEU A 36 11.81 -4.98 5.04
C LEU A 36 11.21 -5.37 3.69
N THR A 37 10.01 -5.98 3.66
CA THR A 37 9.33 -6.33 2.40
C THR A 37 9.05 -5.08 1.56
N THR A 38 8.45 -4.05 2.15
CA THR A 38 8.13 -2.80 1.44
C THR A 38 9.41 -2.04 1.03
N GLY A 39 10.46 -2.09 1.85
CA GLY A 39 11.78 -1.53 1.53
C GLY A 39 12.48 -2.27 0.37
N LEU A 40 12.38 -3.59 0.29
CA LEU A 40 12.89 -4.36 -0.86
C LEU A 40 12.15 -3.97 -2.15
N ILE A 41 10.83 -3.78 -2.09
CA ILE A 41 10.05 -3.29 -3.24
C ILE A 41 10.53 -1.90 -3.68
N LEU A 42 10.82 -1.00 -2.73
CA LEU A 42 11.42 0.30 -3.04
C LEU A 42 12.76 0.16 -3.77
N LEU A 43 13.64 -0.72 -3.28
CA LEU A 43 14.94 -0.96 -3.92
C LEU A 43 14.82 -1.54 -5.33
N VAL A 44 13.82 -2.40 -5.59
CA VAL A 44 13.53 -2.86 -6.96
C VAL A 44 13.23 -1.67 -7.87
N VAL A 45 12.35 -0.76 -7.44
CA VAL A 45 11.97 0.42 -8.24
C VAL A 45 13.18 1.31 -8.53
N LEU A 46 14.08 1.49 -7.56
CA LEU A 46 15.26 2.35 -7.71
C LEU A 46 16.37 1.72 -8.58
N THR A 47 16.50 0.39 -8.59
CA THR A 47 17.59 -0.34 -9.28
C THR A 47 17.22 -0.84 -10.68
N LEU A 48 15.99 -0.62 -11.13
CA LEU A 48 15.61 -0.90 -12.51
C LEU A 48 16.48 -0.07 -13.48
N PRO A 49 17.12 -0.69 -14.49
CA PRO A 49 18.03 0.02 -15.39
C PRO A 49 17.31 1.00 -16.32
N ASP A 50 16.12 0.65 -16.81
CA ASP A 50 15.39 1.44 -17.80
C ASP A 50 14.05 1.94 -17.22
N PRO A 51 14.00 3.15 -16.62
CA PRO A 51 12.75 3.75 -16.20
C PRO A 51 11.90 4.11 -17.42
N VAL A 52 10.60 3.78 -17.36
CA VAL A 52 9.60 4.30 -18.32
C VAL A 52 9.63 5.83 -18.38
N SER A 53 9.77 6.49 -17.24
CA SER A 53 10.17 7.90 -17.13
C SER A 53 10.72 8.18 -15.73
N ALA A 54 11.58 9.21 -15.61
CA ALA A 54 12.14 9.62 -14.32
C ALA A 54 11.03 10.10 -13.35
N LEU A 55 10.06 10.85 -13.86
CA LEU A 55 8.90 11.32 -13.10
C LEU A 55 8.06 10.13 -12.58
N TYR A 56 7.74 9.17 -13.44
CA TYR A 56 6.97 7.98 -13.05
C TYR A 56 7.69 7.21 -11.93
N ARG A 57 9.00 6.98 -12.09
CA ARG A 57 9.80 6.30 -11.05
C ARG A 57 9.78 7.08 -9.74
N GLY A 58 9.97 8.40 -9.78
CA GLY A 58 9.96 9.25 -8.59
C GLY A 58 8.63 9.21 -7.85
N LEU A 59 7.51 9.28 -8.58
CA LEU A 59 6.17 9.20 -8.01
C LEU A 59 5.88 7.81 -7.41
N VAL A 60 6.23 6.73 -8.11
CA VAL A 60 6.09 5.36 -7.55
C VAL A 60 6.95 5.19 -6.31
N ALA A 61 8.20 5.66 -6.32
CA ALA A 61 9.09 5.57 -5.16
C ALA A 61 8.54 6.36 -3.96
N ALA A 62 8.04 7.59 -4.19
CA ALA A 62 7.39 8.39 -3.15
C ALA A 62 6.16 7.68 -2.57
N GLY A 63 5.31 7.10 -3.43
CA GLY A 63 4.16 6.31 -2.99
C GLY A 63 4.58 5.11 -2.11
N ILE A 64 5.65 4.41 -2.46
CA ILE A 64 6.17 3.29 -1.66
C ILE A 64 6.71 3.77 -0.31
N ILE A 65 7.41 4.92 -0.27
CA ILE A 65 7.90 5.51 0.99
C ILE A 65 6.74 5.85 1.93
N PHE A 66 5.66 6.48 1.41
CA PHE A 66 4.47 6.76 2.22
C PHE A 66 3.70 5.48 2.60
N SER A 67 3.71 4.44 1.76
CA SER A 67 3.13 3.13 2.10
C SER A 67 3.92 2.49 3.25
N LEU A 68 5.25 2.55 3.20
CA LEU A 68 6.13 2.07 4.26
C LEU A 68 5.91 2.83 5.58
N ALA A 69 5.79 4.17 5.52
CA ALA A 69 5.46 4.96 6.70
C ALA A 69 4.08 4.58 7.27
N GLY A 70 3.09 4.35 6.41
CA GLY A 70 1.78 3.85 6.80
C GLY A 70 1.84 2.50 7.51
N ASP A 71 2.61 1.56 6.96
CA ASP A 71 2.86 0.25 7.55
C ASP A 71 3.48 0.36 8.95
N VAL A 72 4.45 1.25 9.15
CA VAL A 72 5.08 1.49 10.45
C VAL A 72 4.09 2.10 11.43
N PHE A 73 3.31 3.12 11.03
CA PHE A 73 2.30 3.73 11.90
C PHE A 73 1.21 2.74 12.34
N LEU A 74 0.84 1.79 11.47
CA LEU A 74 -0.11 0.74 11.83
C LEU A 74 0.45 -0.31 12.81
N MET A 75 1.77 -0.44 12.92
CA MET A 75 2.39 -1.37 13.85
C MET A 75 2.56 -0.78 15.24
N LEU A 76 2.94 0.50 15.29
CA LEU A 76 3.33 1.17 16.53
C LEU A 76 2.19 1.09 17.58
N PRO A 77 2.53 0.84 18.86
CA PRO A 77 1.54 0.85 19.92
C PRO A 77 1.02 2.28 20.13
N GLY A 78 -0.31 2.44 20.18
CA GLY A 78 -0.97 3.72 20.43
C GLY A 78 -2.05 4.08 19.40
N ASN A 79 -2.49 5.34 19.40
CA ASN A 79 -3.53 5.83 18.51
C ASN A 79 -2.97 6.30 17.14
N THR A 80 -2.05 5.54 16.56
CA THR A 80 -1.38 5.86 15.29
C THR A 80 -2.09 5.31 14.05
N PHE A 81 -3.19 4.58 14.24
CA PHE A 81 -3.98 3.99 13.16
C PHE A 81 -4.39 5.03 12.10
N VAL A 82 -4.90 6.17 12.54
CA VAL A 82 -5.34 7.26 11.64
C VAL A 82 -4.17 7.84 10.86
N TRP A 83 -2.99 7.98 11.47
CA TRP A 83 -1.77 8.42 10.78
C TRP A 83 -1.33 7.42 9.71
N GLY A 84 -1.51 6.12 9.99
CA GLY A 84 -1.35 5.06 9.00
C GLY A 84 -2.27 5.26 7.79
N LEU A 85 -3.57 5.45 8.02
CA LEU A 85 -4.56 5.70 6.96
C LEU A 85 -4.23 6.94 6.12
N VAL A 86 -3.86 8.04 6.76
CA VAL A 86 -3.46 9.28 6.07
C VAL A 86 -2.22 9.04 5.21
N SER A 87 -1.22 8.32 5.73
CA SER A 87 -0.01 7.98 4.98
C SER A 87 -0.32 7.14 3.74
N PHE A 88 -1.21 6.14 3.86
CA PHE A 88 -1.68 5.38 2.70
C PHE A 88 -2.46 6.24 1.71
N LEU A 89 -3.31 7.17 2.18
CA LEU A 89 -4.03 8.08 1.31
C LEU A 89 -3.06 8.92 0.46
N VAL A 90 -2.02 9.48 1.10
CA VAL A 90 -0.96 10.24 0.43
C VAL A 90 -0.18 9.36 -0.55
N ALA A 91 0.13 8.10 -0.18
CA ALA A 91 0.76 7.15 -1.10
C ALA A 91 -0.05 6.96 -2.38
N HIS A 92 -1.37 6.84 -2.27
CA HIS A 92 -2.24 6.68 -3.43
C HIS A 92 -2.27 7.93 -4.32
N LEU A 93 -2.17 9.14 -3.77
CA LEU A 93 -2.05 10.36 -4.58
C LEU A 93 -0.80 10.32 -5.47
N PHE A 94 0.32 9.85 -4.94
CA PHE A 94 1.54 9.63 -5.74
C PHE A 94 1.35 8.56 -6.81
N TYR A 95 0.69 7.44 -6.48
CA TYR A 95 0.40 6.40 -7.46
C TYR A 95 -0.54 6.88 -8.58
N ILE A 96 -1.57 7.65 -8.26
CA ILE A 96 -2.42 8.29 -9.27
C ILE A 96 -1.59 9.20 -10.17
N GLY A 97 -0.76 10.07 -9.59
CA GLY A 97 0.14 10.92 -10.36
C GLY A 97 1.02 10.12 -11.32
N ALA A 98 1.58 9.00 -10.86
CA ALA A 98 2.39 8.12 -11.69
C ALA A 98 1.58 7.52 -12.85
N TYR A 99 0.42 6.91 -12.58
CA TYR A 99 -0.40 6.28 -13.60
C TYR A 99 -0.95 7.28 -14.61
N VAL A 100 -1.42 8.45 -14.14
CA VAL A 100 -1.90 9.54 -15.00
C VAL A 100 -0.77 10.07 -15.88
N SER A 101 0.46 10.20 -15.36
CA SER A 101 1.62 10.66 -16.16
C SER A 101 1.97 9.74 -17.33
N ARG A 102 1.52 8.47 -17.29
CA ARG A 102 1.81 7.46 -18.33
C ARG A 102 0.62 7.22 -19.27
N GLY A 103 -0.59 7.13 -18.72
CA GLY A 103 -1.78 6.67 -19.45
C GLY A 103 -2.92 7.68 -19.52
N GLY A 104 -2.77 8.85 -18.91
CA GLY A 104 -3.85 9.82 -18.72
C GLY A 104 -4.92 9.33 -17.73
N PHE A 105 -5.98 10.11 -17.57
CA PHE A 105 -7.13 9.76 -16.73
C PHE A 105 -8.28 9.26 -17.61
N ARG A 106 -8.75 8.02 -17.37
CA ARG A 106 -9.88 7.43 -18.10
C ARG A 106 -10.88 6.88 -17.09
N PHE A 107 -12.02 7.56 -16.96
CA PHE A 107 -13.08 7.15 -16.06
C PHE A 107 -14.06 6.22 -16.78
N HIS A 108 -14.23 5.01 -16.24
CA HIS A 108 -15.19 4.04 -16.74
C HIS A 108 -16.17 3.69 -15.63
N TRP A 109 -17.39 4.25 -15.68
CA TRP A 109 -18.38 4.07 -14.61
C TRP A 109 -18.75 2.59 -14.37
N PHE A 110 -18.69 1.74 -15.41
CA PHE A 110 -18.89 0.29 -15.29
C PHE A 110 -17.79 -0.40 -14.47
N VAL A 111 -16.58 0.15 -14.46
CA VAL A 111 -15.46 -0.33 -13.64
C VAL A 111 -15.63 0.10 -12.19
N LEU A 112 -16.26 1.25 -11.94
CA LEU A 112 -16.55 1.73 -10.59
C LEU A 112 -17.50 0.81 -9.82
N LEU A 113 -18.48 0.19 -10.50
CA LEU A 113 -19.49 -0.65 -9.86
C LEU A 113 -18.91 -1.82 -9.04
N PRO A 114 -17.99 -2.67 -9.56
CA PRO A 114 -17.36 -3.71 -8.75
C PRO A 114 -16.53 -3.15 -7.59
N PHE A 115 -15.88 -1.99 -7.73
CA PHE A 115 -15.16 -1.35 -6.62
C PHE A 115 -16.08 -0.88 -5.51
N VAL A 116 -17.21 -0.25 -5.86
CA VAL A 116 -18.25 0.16 -4.89
C VAL A 116 -18.80 -1.05 -4.15
N LEU A 117 -19.16 -2.11 -4.88
CA LEU A 117 -19.67 -3.34 -4.28
C LEU A 117 -18.64 -3.98 -3.34
N TYR A 118 -17.39 -4.09 -3.78
CA TYR A 118 -16.31 -4.64 -2.97
C TYR A 118 -16.06 -3.79 -1.71
N GLY A 119 -16.00 -2.46 -1.85
CA GLY A 119 -15.84 -1.54 -0.74
C GLY A 119 -16.99 -1.60 0.26
N ALA A 120 -18.23 -1.73 -0.21
CA ALA A 120 -19.41 -1.89 0.64
C ALA A 120 -19.37 -3.22 1.42
N VAL A 121 -19.01 -4.32 0.76
CA VAL A 121 -18.85 -5.63 1.41
C VAL A 121 -17.75 -5.58 2.47
N LEU A 122 -16.59 -4.99 2.16
CA LEU A 122 -15.52 -4.82 3.15
C LEU A 122 -15.96 -3.96 4.34
N LEU A 123 -16.62 -2.82 4.11
CA LEU A 123 -17.13 -1.99 5.20
C LEU A 123 -18.14 -2.73 6.06
N TYR A 124 -19.03 -3.52 5.46
CA TYR A 124 -19.99 -4.35 6.19
C TYR A 124 -19.28 -5.39 7.08
N LEU A 125 -18.28 -6.10 6.56
CA LEU A 125 -17.51 -7.09 7.32
C LEU A 125 -16.67 -6.46 8.43
N LEU A 126 -16.10 -5.27 8.18
CA LEU A 126 -15.29 -4.56 9.16
C LEU A 126 -16.15 -3.90 10.24
N TRP A 127 -17.40 -3.52 9.95
CA TRP A 127 -18.28 -2.72 10.82
C TRP A 127 -18.30 -3.10 12.31
N PRO A 128 -18.36 -4.40 12.68
CA PRO A 128 -18.35 -4.83 14.09
C PRO A 128 -17.01 -4.57 14.80
N HIS A 129 -15.92 -4.47 14.05
CA HIS A 129 -14.53 -4.44 14.57
C HIS A 129 -13.92 -3.03 14.62
N ILE A 130 -14.52 -2.04 13.97
CA ILE A 130 -13.91 -0.70 13.79
C ILE A 130 -14.14 0.25 14.98
N GLY A 131 -15.16 0.00 15.81
CA GLY A 131 -15.47 0.80 17.00
C GLY A 131 -15.52 2.31 16.73
N GLU A 132 -14.65 3.08 17.39
CA GLU A 132 -14.54 4.54 17.27
C GLU A 132 -13.93 5.02 15.93
N PHE A 133 -13.23 4.16 15.19
CA PHE A 133 -12.56 4.52 13.94
C PHE A 133 -13.46 4.43 12.69
N ARG A 134 -14.77 4.25 12.87
CA ARG A 134 -15.74 4.16 11.76
C ARG A 134 -15.66 5.35 10.80
N ILE A 135 -15.61 6.57 11.34
CA ILE A 135 -15.56 7.79 10.52
C ILE A 135 -14.28 7.83 9.66
N PRO A 136 -13.06 7.68 10.23
CA PRO A 136 -11.83 7.56 9.44
C PRO A 136 -11.89 6.48 8.35
N VAL A 137 -12.42 5.31 8.68
CA VAL A 137 -12.44 4.17 7.74
C VAL A 137 -13.45 4.37 6.62
N ILE A 138 -14.63 4.93 6.89
CA ILE A 138 -15.60 5.27 5.83
C ILE A 138 -14.99 6.29 4.88
N PHE A 139 -14.39 7.36 5.41
CA PHE A 139 -13.76 8.39 4.58
C PHE A 139 -12.67 7.78 3.69
N TYR A 140 -11.80 6.96 4.28
CA TYR A 140 -10.75 6.25 3.56
C TYR A 140 -11.30 5.31 2.48
N ALA A 141 -12.34 4.53 2.80
CA ALA A 141 -12.96 3.60 1.86
C ALA A 141 -13.62 4.34 0.67
N VAL A 142 -14.30 5.46 0.92
CA VAL A 142 -14.88 6.29 -0.15
C VAL A 142 -13.81 6.78 -1.10
N VAL A 143 -12.68 7.28 -0.57
CA VAL A 143 -11.57 7.71 -1.41
C VAL A 143 -11.01 6.55 -2.23
N LEU A 144 -10.73 5.40 -1.61
CA LEU A 144 -10.21 4.23 -2.34
C LEU A 144 -11.14 3.76 -3.46
N VAL A 145 -12.44 3.70 -3.19
CA VAL A 145 -13.43 3.31 -4.19
C VAL A 145 -13.49 4.32 -5.34
N ALA A 146 -13.32 5.61 -5.06
CA ALA A 146 -13.28 6.64 -6.10
C ALA A 146 -11.99 6.59 -6.94
N MET A 147 -10.91 5.99 -6.43
CA MET A 147 -9.64 5.83 -7.13
C MET A 147 -9.59 4.59 -8.05
N GLY A 148 -10.40 3.55 -7.77
CA GLY A 148 -10.43 2.29 -8.53
C GLY A 148 -11.23 2.38 -9.82
#